data_AF-V6K614-F1
#
_entry.id   AF-V6K614-F1
#
_cell.length_a   1.000
_cell.length_b   1.000
_cell.length_c   1.000
_cell.angle_alpha   90.00
_cell.angle_beta   90.00
_cell.angle_gamma   90.00
#
_symmetry.space_group_name_H-M   'P 1'
#
loop_
_entity.id
_entity.type
_entity.pdbx_description
1 polymer ?
#
loop_
_entity_poly.entity_id
_entity_poly.type
_entity_poly.pdbx_seq_one_letter_code
_entity_poly.pdbx_strand_id
1 'polypeptide(L)'
;MDSIWLDGAEWLAALRIGLGLWWLESWRHKDKKAWFERGSGIAWAAGVAEKHRWAPVRTGFESMVKPHPRLMAYLVAYAELSLGLGLILGFLTPVALLGGLLLNAIYFVLMIHDWAEQGQNSMMALISLVGFFGMSWQTWSLDAWLGWS
;
A
#
# COMPACT_ATOMS: atom_id res chain seq x y z
N MET A 1 -20.73 -13.41 -18.84
CA MET A 1 -20.72 -14.41 -17.76
C MET A 1 -21.47 -13.79 -16.61
N ASP A 2 -22.68 -14.26 -16.33
CA ASP A 2 -23.55 -13.69 -15.30
C ASP A 2 -23.11 -14.18 -13.91
N SER A 3 -22.07 -13.55 -13.38
CA SER A 3 -21.62 -13.77 -12.01
C SER A 3 -22.60 -13.09 -11.04
N ILE A 4 -23.67 -13.79 -10.66
CA ILE A 4 -24.45 -13.52 -9.43
C ILE A 4 -24.58 -12.02 -9.12
N TRP A 5 -25.44 -11.31 -9.86
CA TRP A 5 -25.79 -9.89 -9.67
C TRP A 5 -24.72 -8.83 -9.96
N LEU A 6 -23.43 -9.18 -10.09
CA LEU A 6 -22.35 -8.23 -10.39
C LEU A 6 -21.60 -8.59 -11.67
N ASP A 7 -21.28 -7.58 -12.48
CA ASP A 7 -20.41 -7.74 -13.64
C ASP A 7 -18.92 -7.79 -13.26
N GLY A 8 -18.05 -8.06 -14.24
CA GLY A 8 -16.60 -8.14 -14.00
C GLY A 8 -15.99 -6.82 -13.50
N ALA A 9 -16.51 -5.68 -13.92
CA ALA A 9 -16.01 -4.37 -13.49
C ALA A 9 -16.42 -4.07 -12.05
N GLU A 10 -17.64 -4.43 -11.65
CA GLU A 10 -18.14 -4.30 -10.28
C GLU A 10 -17.39 -5.20 -9.30
N TRP A 11 -17.03 -6.43 -9.70
CA TRP A 11 -16.15 -7.28 -8.91
C TRP A 11 -14.75 -6.69 -8.73
N LEU A 12 -14.20 -6.06 -9.77
CA LEU A 12 -12.92 -5.35 -9.68
C LEU A 12 -13.02 -4.11 -8.77
N ALA A 13 -14.14 -3.39 -8.80
CA ALA A 13 -14.40 -2.28 -7.89
C ALA A 13 -14.50 -2.77 -6.42
N ALA A 14 -15.17 -3.90 -6.18
CA ALA A 14 -15.23 -4.51 -4.85
C ALA A 14 -13.85 -4.90 -4.33
N LEU A 15 -13.00 -5.52 -5.17
CA LEU A 15 -11.62 -5.85 -4.82
C LEU A 15 -10.79 -4.60 -4.52
N ARG A 16 -10.94 -3.54 -5.32
CA ARG A 16 -10.27 -2.25 -5.09
C ARG A 16 -10.67 -1.66 -3.73
N ILE A 17 -11.96 -1.62 -3.42
CA ILE A 17 -12.47 -1.11 -2.14
C ILE A 17 -11.97 -1.98 -0.98
N GLY A 18 -11.99 -3.31 -1.11
CA GLY A 18 -11.46 -4.23 -0.11
C GLY A 18 -9.98 -4.00 0.18
N LEU A 19 -9.16 -3.81 -0.87
CA LEU A 19 -7.75 -3.43 -0.73
C LEU A 19 -7.58 -2.08 -0.03
N GLY A 20 -8.43 -1.10 -0.36
CA GLY A 20 -8.40 0.21 0.31
C GLY A 20 -8.77 0.14 1.79
N LEU A 21 -9.77 -0.67 2.15
CA LEU A 21 -10.15 -0.94 3.54
C LEU A 21 -9.02 -1.61 4.31
N TRP A 22 -8.30 -2.53 3.67
CA TRP A 22 -7.13 -3.18 4.27
C TRP A 22 -6.03 -2.15 4.62
N TRP A 23 -5.72 -1.23 3.70
CA TRP A 23 -4.76 -0.15 3.95
C TRP A 23 -5.22 0.76 5.10
N LEU A 24 -6.51 1.10 5.13
CA LEU A 24 -7.09 1.90 6.21
C LEU A 24 -7.04 1.18 7.57
N GLU A 25 -7.27 -0.13 7.57
CA GLU A 25 -7.17 -0.97 8.77
C GLU A 25 -5.73 -1.08 9.26
N SER A 26 -4.76 -1.24 8.36
CA SER A 26 -3.32 -1.22 8.67
C SER A 26 -2.92 0.11 9.31
N TRP A 27 -3.38 1.23 8.75
CA TRP A 27 -3.15 2.56 9.32
C TRP A 27 -3.81 2.74 10.70
N ARG A 28 -5.03 2.18 10.89
CA ARG A 28 -5.76 2.25 12.15
C ARG A 28 -5.07 1.46 13.26
N HIS A 29 -4.56 0.28 12.95
CA HIS A 29 -3.90 -0.60 13.92
C HIS A 29 -2.48 -0.15 14.28
N LYS A 30 -1.88 0.78 13.54
CA LYS A 30 -0.61 1.38 13.94
C LYS A 30 -0.80 2.20 15.21
N ASP A 31 -0.05 1.85 16.26
CA ASP A 31 0.09 2.69 17.45
C ASP A 31 0.83 3.98 17.05
N LYS A 32 0.06 5.01 16.69
CA LYS A 32 0.55 6.33 16.25
C LYS A 32 1.45 6.97 17.29
N LYS A 33 1.21 6.71 18.57
CA LYS A 33 2.01 7.26 19.66
C LYS A 33 3.39 6.61 19.68
N ALA A 34 3.47 5.28 19.54
CA ALA A 34 4.76 4.60 19.36
C ALA A 34 5.44 4.97 18.02
N TRP A 35 4.66 5.04 16.95
CA TRP A 35 5.17 5.25 15.59
C TRP A 35 5.76 6.65 15.40
N PHE A 36 5.07 7.70 15.87
CA PHE A 36 5.51 9.09 15.73
C PHE A 36 6.40 9.57 16.88
N GLU A 37 6.08 9.23 18.14
CA GLU A 37 6.83 9.76 19.31
C GLU A 37 8.08 8.93 19.62
N ARG A 38 8.01 7.60 19.48
CA ARG A 38 9.14 6.70 19.79
C ARG A 38 9.98 6.31 18.57
N GLY A 39 9.55 6.69 17.35
CA GLY A 39 10.26 6.37 16.11
C GLY A 39 10.39 4.86 15.85
N SER A 40 9.55 4.03 16.47
CA SER A 40 9.66 2.57 16.46
C SER A 40 9.59 1.98 15.05
N GLY A 41 8.81 2.59 14.16
CA GLY A 41 8.72 2.18 12.75
C GLY A 41 10.03 2.36 11.98
N ILE A 42 10.75 3.45 12.25
CA ILE A 42 12.05 3.71 11.63
C ILE A 42 13.14 2.88 12.29
N ALA A 43 13.08 2.68 13.61
CA ALA A 43 14.03 1.81 14.33
C ALA A 43 13.89 0.35 13.86
N TRP A 44 12.66 -0.12 13.63
CA TRP A 44 12.40 -1.41 13.00
C TRP A 44 12.96 -1.44 11.57
N ALA A 45 12.66 -0.44 10.74
CA ALA A 45 13.15 -0.40 9.37
C ALA A 45 14.69 -0.27 9.28
N ALA A 46 15.32 0.41 10.24
CA ALA A 46 16.77 0.51 10.38
C ALA A 46 17.37 -0.85 10.77
N GLY A 47 16.77 -1.54 11.73
CA GLY A 47 17.19 -2.89 12.13
C GLY A 47 17.01 -3.93 11.03
N VAL A 48 16.03 -3.75 10.15
CA VAL A 48 15.83 -4.58 8.95
C VAL A 48 16.85 -4.22 7.85
N ALA A 49 17.08 -2.93 7.60
CA ALA A 49 18.06 -2.46 6.60
C ALA A 49 19.51 -2.82 6.97
N GLU A 50 19.85 -2.80 8.25
CA GLU A 50 21.20 -3.17 8.75
C GLU A 50 21.49 -4.66 8.60
N LYS A 51 20.46 -5.51 8.73
CA LYS A 51 20.55 -6.96 8.55
C LYS A 51 20.32 -7.43 7.11
N HIS A 52 19.97 -6.52 6.21
CA HIS A 52 19.63 -6.87 4.83
C HIS A 52 20.89 -7.16 3.99
N ARG A 53 20.86 -8.24 3.20
CA ARG A 53 22.01 -8.64 2.36
C ARG A 53 22.23 -7.72 1.16
N TRP A 54 21.27 -6.85 0.81
CA TRP A 54 21.32 -6.01 -0.38
C TRP A 54 21.82 -4.60 -0.08
N ALA A 55 23.02 -4.28 -0.57
CA ALA A 55 23.64 -2.96 -0.41
C ALA A 55 22.76 -1.77 -0.86
N PRO A 56 21.99 -1.85 -1.97
CA PRO A 56 21.12 -0.74 -2.38
C PRO A 56 20.01 -0.41 -1.36
N VAL A 57 19.45 -1.41 -0.67
CA VAL A 57 18.42 -1.20 0.35
C VAL A 57 19.02 -0.46 1.54
N ARG A 58 20.22 -0.88 1.98
CA ARG A 58 20.96 -0.22 3.06
C ARG A 58 21.32 1.22 2.70
N THR A 59 21.89 1.45 1.52
CA THR A 59 22.28 2.79 1.06
C THR A 59 21.08 3.73 0.87
N GLY A 60 19.96 3.22 0.34
CA GLY A 60 18.72 3.99 0.23
C GLY A 60 18.17 4.38 1.61
N PHE A 61 18.22 3.46 2.57
CA PHE A 61 17.80 3.74 3.93
C PHE A 61 18.69 4.78 4.63
N GLU A 62 20.01 4.66 4.49
CA GLU A 62 20.97 5.60 5.08
C GLU A 62 20.90 7.01 4.50
N SER A 63 20.58 7.13 3.21
CA SER A 63 20.52 8.44 2.53
C SER A 63 19.17 9.13 2.63
N MET A 64 18.06 8.39 2.60
CA MET A 64 16.72 8.97 2.56
C MET A 64 15.98 8.91 3.90
N VAL A 65 16.15 7.82 4.65
CA VAL A 65 15.34 7.54 5.86
C VAL A 65 16.06 7.98 7.13
N LYS A 66 17.35 7.66 7.26
CA LYS A 66 18.17 7.98 8.44
C LYS A 66 18.29 9.48 8.74
N PRO A 67 18.37 10.40 7.74
CA PRO A 67 18.47 11.83 8.03
C PRO A 67 17.14 12.47 8.48
N HIS A 68 16.00 11.87 8.12
CA HIS A 68 14.68 12.43 8.39
C HIS A 68 13.69 11.39 8.96
N PRO A 69 14.01 10.74 10.10
CA PRO A 69 13.26 9.59 10.60
C PRO A 69 11.79 9.94 10.92
N ARG A 70 11.54 11.07 11.57
CA ARG A 70 10.18 11.51 11.90
C ARG A 70 9.36 11.80 10.63
N LEU A 71 9.95 12.55 9.69
CA LEU A 71 9.29 12.90 8.43
C LEU A 71 8.92 11.65 7.64
N MET A 72 9.82 10.66 7.60
CA MET A 72 9.57 9.42 6.88
C MET A 72 8.50 8.55 7.55
N ALA A 73 8.44 8.55 8.90
CA ALA A 73 7.35 7.91 9.63
C ALA A 73 5.98 8.54 9.32
N TYR A 74 5.91 9.87 9.22
CA TYR A 74 4.72 10.59 8.76
C TYR A 74 4.39 10.28 7.30
N LEU A 75 5.37 10.33 6.39
CA LEU A 75 5.16 10.03 4.98
C LEU A 75 4.56 8.64 4.77
N VAL A 76 5.11 7.60 5.42
CA VAL A 76 4.56 6.24 5.29
C VAL A 76 3.14 6.16 5.84
N ALA A 77 2.89 6.73 7.02
CA ALA A 77 1.55 6.70 7.62
C ALA A 77 0.52 7.45 6.77
N TYR A 78 0.86 8.63 6.25
CA TYR A 78 -0.04 9.37 5.37
C TYR A 78 -0.18 8.72 4.00
N ALA A 79 0.87 8.07 3.48
CA ALA A 79 0.77 7.29 2.25
C ALA A 79 -0.23 6.13 2.40
N GLU A 80 -0.16 5.35 3.49
CA GLU A 80 -1.10 4.26 3.76
C GLU A 80 -2.55 4.78 3.85
N LEU A 81 -2.76 5.91 4.54
CA LEU A 81 -4.07 6.55 4.65
C LEU A 81 -4.58 7.04 3.29
N SER A 82 -3.75 7.77 2.54
CA SER A 82 -4.10 8.30 1.22
C SER A 82 -4.37 7.19 0.21
N LEU A 83 -3.63 6.09 0.25
CA LEU A 83 -3.87 4.91 -0.58
C LEU A 83 -5.19 4.23 -0.20
N GLY A 84 -5.44 4.04 1.10
CA GLY A 84 -6.70 3.48 1.57
C GLY A 84 -7.90 4.29 1.11
N LEU A 85 -7.86 5.61 1.33
CA LEU A 85 -8.93 6.51 0.91
C LEU A 85 -9.06 6.62 -0.62
N GLY A 86 -7.94 6.71 -1.34
CA GLY A 86 -7.94 6.77 -2.81
C GLY A 86 -8.54 5.53 -3.45
N LEU A 87 -8.23 4.34 -2.91
CA LEU A 87 -8.79 3.06 -3.38
C LEU A 87 -10.25 2.86 -2.95
N ILE A 88 -10.67 3.34 -1.78
CA ILE A 88 -12.08 3.24 -1.36
C ILE A 88 -12.94 4.15 -2.23
N LEU A 89 -12.58 5.44 -2.31
CA LEU A 89 -13.33 6.45 -3.05
C LEU A 89 -13.18 6.30 -4.58
N GLY A 90 -12.14 5.59 -5.03
CA GLY A 90 -11.81 5.50 -6.45
C GLY A 90 -11.41 6.86 -7.02
N PHE A 91 -10.51 7.56 -6.32
CA PHE A 91 -9.96 8.85 -6.73
C PHE A 91 -8.47 8.71 -7.00
N LEU A 92 -8.02 9.10 -8.20
CA LEU A 92 -6.67 8.83 -8.70
C LEU A 92 -6.32 7.34 -8.59
N THR A 93 -7.30 6.47 -8.89
CA THR A 93 -7.21 5.02 -8.69
C THR A 93 -5.96 4.39 -9.33
N PRO A 94 -5.56 4.73 -10.57
CA PRO A 94 -4.33 4.18 -11.14
C PRO A 94 -3.08 4.53 -10.33
N VAL A 95 -3.01 5.77 -9.83
CA VAL A 95 -1.91 6.24 -8.99
C VAL A 95 -1.94 5.54 -7.63
N ALA A 96 -3.13 5.34 -7.05
CA ALA A 96 -3.27 4.63 -5.78
C ALA A 96 -2.91 3.13 -5.91
N LEU A 97 -3.27 2.48 -7.01
CA LEU A 97 -2.89 1.08 -7.26
C LEU A 97 -1.38 0.93 -7.46
N LEU A 98 -0.76 1.83 -8.23
CA LEU A 98 0.70 1.82 -8.41
C LEU A 98 1.44 2.15 -7.11
N GLY A 99 0.96 3.11 -6.33
CA GLY A 99 1.51 3.45 -5.01
C GLY A 99 1.38 2.29 -4.02
N GLY A 100 0.23 1.63 -3.99
CA GLY A 100 -0.01 0.43 -3.20
C GLY A 100 0.88 -0.73 -3.63
N LEU A 101 1.07 -0.94 -4.93
CA LEU A 101 1.98 -1.96 -5.47
C LEU A 101 3.43 -1.68 -5.07
N LEU A 102 3.88 -0.44 -5.17
CA LEU A 102 5.23 -0.04 -4.76
C LEU A 102 5.46 -0.26 -3.26
N LEU A 103 4.51 0.13 -2.41
CA LEU A 103 4.58 -0.10 -0.97
C LEU A 103 4.61 -1.59 -0.62
N ASN A 104 3.76 -2.40 -1.27
CA ASN A 104 3.80 -3.85 -1.10
C ASN A 104 5.14 -4.44 -1.56
N ALA A 105 5.73 -3.96 -2.65
CA ALA A 105 7.04 -4.42 -3.12
C ALA A 105 8.16 -4.04 -2.13
N ILE A 106 8.11 -2.83 -1.57
CA ILE A 106 9.06 -2.40 -0.53
C ILE A 106 8.90 -3.28 0.72
N TYR A 107 7.67 -3.52 1.19
CA TYR A 107 7.42 -4.40 2.34
C TYR A 107 7.84 -5.85 2.04
N PHE A 108 7.60 -6.35 0.84
CA PHE A 108 8.03 -7.68 0.42
C PHE A 108 9.55 -7.84 0.49
N VAL A 109 10.30 -6.86 -0.03
CA VAL A 109 11.76 -6.87 0.04
C VAL A 109 12.23 -6.77 1.50
N LEU A 110 11.63 -5.89 2.31
CA LEU A 110 11.99 -5.71 3.72
C LEU A 110 11.72 -6.98 4.54
N MET A 111 10.55 -7.58 4.39
CA MET A 111 10.05 -8.72 5.16
C MET A 111 10.39 -10.07 4.49
N ILE A 112 11.46 -10.14 3.70
CA ILE A 112 11.81 -11.36 2.95
C ILE A 112 12.06 -12.61 3.85
N HIS A 113 12.22 -12.41 5.16
CA HIS A 113 12.41 -13.46 6.16
C HIS A 113 11.11 -13.87 6.88
N ASP A 114 10.02 -13.12 6.73
CA ASP A 114 8.73 -13.41 7.36
C ASP A 114 7.74 -13.98 6.32
N TRP A 115 7.48 -15.28 6.42
CA TRP A 115 6.75 -16.02 5.41
C TRP A 115 5.24 -15.73 5.43
N ALA A 116 4.68 -15.38 6.60
CA ALA A 116 3.26 -15.07 6.74
C ALA A 116 2.94 -13.70 6.16
N GLU A 117 3.78 -12.70 6.44
CA GLU A 117 3.63 -11.34 5.91
C GLU A 117 3.89 -11.29 4.39
N GLN A 118 4.75 -12.18 3.85
CA GLN A 118 4.93 -12.32 2.41
C GLN A 118 3.67 -12.74 1.67
N GLY A 119 2.91 -13.70 2.21
CA GLY A 119 1.67 -14.16 1.58
C GLY A 119 0.66 -13.01 1.44
N GLN A 120 0.51 -12.22 2.49
CA GLN A 120 -0.36 -11.04 2.50
C GLN A 120 0.09 -9.97 1.49
N ASN A 121 1.37 -9.56 1.54
CA ASN A 121 1.90 -8.53 0.63
C ASN A 121 1.82 -8.98 -0.84
N SER A 122 2.01 -10.27 -1.12
CA SER A 122 1.89 -10.83 -2.46
C SER A 122 0.44 -10.80 -2.97
N MET A 123 -0.53 -11.13 -2.11
CA MET A 123 -1.95 -11.03 -2.48
C MET A 123 -2.38 -9.57 -2.70
N MET A 124 -1.96 -8.64 -1.84
CA MET A 124 -2.24 -7.21 -2.01
C MET A 124 -1.60 -6.65 -3.29
N ALA A 125 -0.38 -7.07 -3.62
CA ALA A 125 0.30 -6.72 -4.86
C ALA A 125 -0.44 -7.28 -6.09
N LEU A 126 -0.88 -8.54 -6.03
CA LEU A 126 -1.66 -9.17 -7.09
C LEU A 126 -2.98 -8.44 -7.34
N ILE A 127 -3.72 -8.11 -6.27
CA ILE A 127 -4.97 -7.33 -6.36
C ILE A 127 -4.69 -5.94 -6.95
N SER A 128 -3.58 -5.30 -6.58
CA SER A 128 -3.18 -4.01 -7.14
C SER A 128 -2.92 -4.10 -8.65
N LEU A 129 -2.21 -5.15 -9.09
CA LEU A 129 -1.86 -5.37 -10.49
C LEU A 129 -3.08 -5.73 -11.34
N VAL A 130 -3.92 -6.65 -10.85
CA VAL A 130 -5.18 -7.02 -11.51
C VAL A 130 -6.14 -5.85 -11.56
N GLY A 131 -6.26 -5.08 -10.49
CA GLY A 131 -7.08 -3.86 -10.45
C GLY A 131 -6.58 -2.80 -11.44
N PHE A 132 -5.26 -2.70 -11.62
CA PHE A 132 -4.67 -1.74 -12.56
C PHE A 132 -4.95 -2.12 -14.01
N PHE A 133 -4.62 -3.35 -14.41
CA PHE A 133 -4.83 -3.82 -15.78
C PHE A 133 -6.31 -4.08 -16.10
N GLY A 134 -7.11 -4.43 -15.09
CA GLY A 134 -8.56 -4.59 -15.20
C GLY A 134 -9.34 -3.27 -15.17
N MET A 135 -8.65 -2.13 -15.04
CA MET A 135 -9.28 -0.81 -14.96
C MET A 135 -10.38 -0.72 -13.90
N SER A 136 -10.07 -1.09 -12.65
CA SER A 136 -11.03 -1.14 -11.52
C SER A 136 -11.61 0.22 -11.09
N TRP A 137 -11.33 1.28 -11.85
CA TRP A 137 -11.91 2.60 -11.72
C TRP A 137 -13.05 2.86 -12.71
N GLN A 138 -13.39 1.92 -13.59
CA GLN A 138 -14.51 2.13 -14.53
C GLN A 138 -15.88 2.20 -13.84
N THR A 139 -16.03 1.57 -12.66
CA THR A 139 -17.26 1.56 -11.89
C THR A 139 -17.01 1.92 -10.42
N TRP A 140 -18.05 2.46 -9.77
CA TRP A 140 -18.06 2.89 -8.36
C TRP A 140 -16.80 3.68 -7.94
N SER A 141 -16.37 4.61 -8.79
CA SER A 141 -15.19 5.46 -8.57
C SER A 141 -15.55 6.92 -8.79
N LEU A 142 -14.87 7.81 -8.07
CA LEU A 142 -14.92 9.24 -8.37
C LEU A 142 -14.28 9.56 -9.72
N ASP A 143 -13.27 8.78 -10.14
CA ASP A 143 -12.62 8.93 -11.45
C ASP A 143 -13.62 8.75 -12.61
N ALA A 144 -14.50 7.75 -12.55
CA ALA A 144 -15.55 7.52 -13.54
C ALA A 144 -16.59 8.64 -13.52
N TRP A 145 -16.95 9.14 -12.34
CA TRP A 145 -17.88 10.26 -12.21
C TRP A 145 -17.32 11.58 -12.77
N LEU A 146 -16.00 11.78 -12.64
CA LEU A 146 -15.27 12.93 -13.18
C LEU A 146 -14.92 12.79 -14.68
N GLY A 147 -15.28 11.68 -15.32
CA GLY A 147 -15.05 11.44 -16.74
C GLY A 147 -13.60 11.09 -17.10
N TRP A 148 -12.84 10.53 -16.16
CA TRP A 148 -11.46 10.06 -16.38
C TRP A 148 -11.38 8.66 -17.03
N SER A 149 -12.44 8.23 -17.74
CA SER A 149 -12.58 6.90 -18.35
C SER A 149 -12.02 6.84 -19.77
#